data_AF-A0A9W9ME77-F1
#
_entry.id   AF-A0A9W9ME77-F1
#
_cell.length_a   1.000
_cell.length_b   1.000
_cell.length_c   1.000
_cell.angle_alpha   90.00
_cell.angle_beta   90.00
_cell.angle_gamma   90.00
#
_symmetry.space_group_name_H-M   'P 1'
#
loop_
_entity.id
_entity.type
_entity.pdbx_description
1 polymer ?
#
loop_
_entity_poly.entity_id
_entity_poly.type
_entity_poly.pdbx_seq_one_letter_code
_entity_poly.pdbx_strand_id
1 'polypeptide(L)'
;MPYNCLRPQPPISADADITGYGVIANYVATAATAVLLIIIYFLVVYEPALDPFRKTDQDHLNQSFRSNPIDKIILQTVRHLPRRLIGPRKLRVNAQVEKCFIECIIAMSDLQIVTGLSILISGYAQLYQGITSFHWMVIVDLAWFSSLTHLACLTLLRNHLYNHSAQRLWRLLCMAALVVLLTVALAFTGGYNWIWPDEWSHLPTEEILDVADPAMCHLSSDSRSTVAYYGMIFSILLTVFGFVARIVKLNKTISVNVWGKARAKLSMQARRLLRIAFTWCCSSSSRKSLKRTILYRPLLTTFLVARLFLDGWSSVSLEVCWLIVGFVWGTIRLFGVLNTVQGGIDSSAELSVFEIYAQDSDERDSDWGFGQVVAVVLLLAPLITIIKYLTHDDKQCPGILTSRSDNTICRSSHFGLTTSPFTHESPRRRDDPNSDWDDYTQTLGAAIIYFMVVSVVMLLLVLLYDGTTPNILIRLKSHYSFGVMALISIWAVIIFSLTIELDLSSIPLWVQKFLHLGNIAFFICGAVIFGGPLLSFTPYMFLTCAAVFYILCAVFYRIMGSTF
;
A
#
# COMPACT_ATOMS: atom_id res chain seq x y z
N MET A 1 36.39 -23.85 1.79
CA MET A 1 37.13 -22.98 2.73
C MET A 1 36.42 -21.63 2.79
N PRO A 2 36.31 -20.96 3.96
CA PRO A 2 35.72 -19.64 4.02
C PRO A 2 36.47 -18.68 3.08
N TYR A 3 35.71 -17.86 2.38
CA TYR A 3 36.24 -16.91 1.41
C TYR A 3 37.19 -15.91 2.09
N ASN A 4 38.34 -15.60 1.46
CA ASN A 4 39.35 -14.71 2.04
C ASN A 4 39.16 -13.28 1.52
N CYS A 5 38.56 -12.42 2.35
CA CYS A 5 38.29 -11.01 2.06
C CYS A 5 39.55 -10.12 1.89
N LEU A 6 40.76 -10.68 2.07
CA LEU A 6 42.03 -9.93 1.99
C LEU A 6 42.80 -10.17 0.68
N ARG A 7 42.28 -10.95 -0.28
CA ARG A 7 42.95 -11.20 -1.57
C ARG A 7 42.53 -10.19 -2.65
N PRO A 8 43.44 -9.77 -3.56
CA PRO A 8 43.09 -8.96 -4.72
C PRO A 8 42.04 -9.65 -5.59
N GLN A 9 41.02 -8.90 -5.98
CA GLN A 9 39.85 -9.43 -6.65
C GLN A 9 40.00 -9.43 -8.17
N PRO A 10 39.47 -10.46 -8.88
CA PRO A 10 39.35 -10.43 -10.32
C PRO A 10 38.30 -9.38 -10.77
N PRO A 11 38.37 -8.90 -12.02
CA PRO A 11 37.38 -8.01 -12.60
C PRO A 11 35.95 -8.52 -12.51
N ILE A 12 35.00 -7.58 -12.45
CA ILE A 12 33.57 -7.87 -12.46
C ILE A 12 33.25 -8.50 -13.81
N SER A 13 33.13 -9.82 -13.86
CA SER A 13 32.62 -10.51 -15.05
C SER A 13 31.11 -10.36 -15.07
N ALA A 14 30.55 -9.76 -16.12
CA ALA A 14 29.11 -9.73 -16.33
C ALA A 14 28.55 -11.16 -16.48
N ASP A 15 27.63 -11.55 -15.59
CA ASP A 15 26.88 -12.80 -15.71
C ASP A 15 25.52 -12.53 -16.36
N ALA A 16 25.43 -12.84 -17.67
CA ALA A 16 24.24 -12.66 -18.48
C ALA A 16 23.00 -13.40 -17.96
N ASP A 17 23.16 -14.42 -17.12
CA ASP A 17 22.03 -15.15 -16.48
C ASP A 17 21.50 -14.43 -15.22
N ILE A 18 22.23 -13.43 -14.68
CA ILE A 18 21.83 -12.64 -13.51
C ILE A 18 21.47 -11.22 -13.91
N THR A 19 22.37 -10.51 -14.60
CA THR A 19 22.22 -9.10 -14.98
C THR A 19 21.63 -8.92 -16.37
N GLY A 20 21.33 -10.02 -17.06
CA GLY A 20 20.77 -10.01 -18.39
C GLY A 20 19.45 -9.24 -18.52
N TYR A 21 19.32 -8.44 -19.58
CA TYR A 21 18.12 -7.65 -19.84
C TYR A 21 16.84 -8.49 -19.87
N GLY A 22 16.88 -9.70 -20.45
CA GLY A 22 15.73 -10.61 -20.48
C GLY A 22 15.29 -11.08 -19.08
N VAL A 23 16.24 -11.35 -18.19
CA VAL A 23 15.97 -11.76 -16.81
C VAL A 23 15.37 -10.61 -16.03
N ILE A 24 15.99 -9.43 -16.08
CA ILE A 24 15.49 -8.21 -15.41
C ILE A 24 14.09 -7.86 -15.91
N ALA A 25 13.89 -7.85 -17.24
CA ALA A 25 12.60 -7.56 -17.85
C ALA A 25 11.51 -8.53 -17.37
N ASN A 26 11.81 -9.84 -17.26
CA ASN A 26 10.83 -10.82 -16.79
C ASN A 26 10.32 -10.51 -15.37
N TYR A 27 11.21 -10.29 -14.39
CA TYR A 27 10.80 -10.00 -13.01
C TYR A 27 10.08 -8.66 -12.89
N VAL A 28 10.62 -7.59 -13.49
CA VAL A 28 10.05 -6.25 -13.42
C VAL A 28 8.70 -6.19 -14.14
N ALA A 29 8.60 -6.72 -15.36
CA ALA A 29 7.35 -6.71 -16.13
C ALA A 29 6.28 -7.60 -15.49
N THR A 30 6.65 -8.75 -14.91
CA THR A 30 5.70 -9.61 -14.19
C THR A 30 5.14 -8.89 -12.96
N ALA A 31 6.00 -8.26 -12.16
CA ALA A 31 5.57 -7.49 -10.99
C ALA A 31 4.72 -6.27 -11.39
N ALA A 32 5.12 -5.54 -12.43
CA ALA A 32 4.36 -4.41 -12.97
C ALA A 32 2.97 -4.84 -13.44
N THR A 33 2.90 -5.96 -14.16
CA THR A 33 1.63 -6.54 -14.62
C THR A 33 0.77 -6.95 -13.43
N ALA A 34 1.34 -7.58 -12.39
CA ALA A 34 0.58 -7.96 -11.19
C ALA A 34 0.03 -6.73 -10.43
N VAL A 35 0.81 -5.65 -10.32
CA VAL A 35 0.38 -4.37 -9.75
C VAL A 35 -0.73 -3.73 -10.59
N LEU A 36 -0.60 -3.76 -11.93
CA LEU A 36 -1.65 -3.28 -12.82
C LEU A 36 -2.94 -4.08 -12.68
N LEU A 37 -2.85 -5.41 -12.64
CA LEU A 37 -3.98 -6.31 -12.48
C LEU A 37 -4.73 -6.06 -11.18
N ILE A 38 -4.02 -5.85 -10.06
CA ILE A 38 -4.68 -5.55 -8.78
C ILE A 38 -5.34 -4.17 -8.76
N ILE A 39 -4.74 -3.17 -9.40
CA ILE A 39 -5.36 -1.84 -9.56
C ILE A 39 -6.66 -1.98 -10.36
N ILE A 40 -6.62 -2.66 -11.51
CA ILE A 40 -7.79 -2.88 -12.36
C ILE A 40 -8.87 -3.64 -11.58
N TYR A 41 -8.51 -4.74 -10.92
CA TYR A 41 -9.46 -5.51 -10.11
C TYR A 41 -10.10 -4.66 -9.02
N PHE A 42 -9.32 -3.87 -8.27
CA PHE A 42 -9.85 -2.98 -7.23
C PHE A 42 -10.84 -1.96 -7.82
N LEU A 43 -10.48 -1.32 -8.93
CA LEU A 43 -11.32 -0.28 -9.52
C LEU A 43 -12.58 -0.83 -10.19
N VAL A 44 -12.51 -2.00 -10.81
CA VAL A 44 -13.52 -2.49 -11.75
C VAL A 44 -14.32 -3.68 -11.22
N VAL A 45 -13.67 -4.64 -10.57
CA VAL A 45 -14.28 -5.92 -10.16
C VAL A 45 -14.66 -5.94 -8.67
N TYR A 46 -13.83 -5.33 -7.82
CA TYR A 46 -13.99 -5.42 -6.38
C TYR A 46 -15.29 -4.80 -5.89
N GLU A 47 -16.07 -5.59 -5.15
CA GLU A 47 -17.31 -5.16 -4.49
C GLU A 47 -17.12 -5.19 -2.97
N PRO A 48 -17.15 -4.03 -2.28
CA PRO A 48 -16.87 -3.95 -0.84
C PRO A 48 -17.98 -4.56 0.03
N ALA A 49 -19.14 -4.89 -0.55
CA ALA A 49 -20.27 -5.49 0.14
C ALA A 49 -20.17 -7.02 0.24
N LEU A 50 -19.32 -7.66 -0.56
CA LEU A 50 -19.22 -9.12 -0.59
C LEU A 50 -18.25 -9.66 0.48
N ASP A 51 -18.63 -10.75 1.14
CA ASP A 51 -17.75 -11.45 2.09
C ASP A 51 -16.57 -12.10 1.35
N PRO A 52 -15.31 -11.80 1.73
CA PRO A 52 -14.12 -12.45 1.15
C PRO A 52 -13.98 -13.95 1.47
N PHE A 53 -14.79 -14.49 2.39
CA PHE A 53 -14.81 -15.91 2.77
C PHE A 53 -16.06 -16.66 2.30
N ARG A 54 -16.70 -16.17 1.23
CA ARG A 54 -17.91 -16.78 0.66
C ARG A 54 -17.58 -18.09 -0.06
N LYS A 55 -18.51 -19.06 0.02
CA LYS A 55 -18.48 -20.23 -0.86
C LYS A 55 -19.15 -19.87 -2.19
N THR A 56 -18.68 -20.47 -3.29
CA THR A 56 -19.14 -20.18 -4.66
C THR A 56 -20.65 -20.38 -4.85
N ASP A 57 -21.28 -21.24 -4.04
CA ASP A 57 -22.68 -21.66 -4.18
C ASP A 57 -23.66 -21.01 -3.18
N GLN A 58 -23.24 -19.97 -2.44
CA GLN A 58 -24.03 -19.42 -1.35
C GLN A 58 -24.75 -18.11 -1.76
N ASP A 59 -26.08 -18.10 -1.63
CA ASP A 59 -26.96 -16.98 -2.04
C ASP A 59 -26.56 -15.63 -1.43
N HIS A 60 -26.53 -14.60 -2.28
CA HIS A 60 -26.13 -13.23 -1.99
C HIS A 60 -26.99 -12.50 -0.94
N LEU A 61 -28.13 -13.06 -0.52
CA LEU A 61 -29.19 -12.35 0.21
C LEU A 61 -29.11 -12.46 1.74
N ASN A 62 -28.35 -13.40 2.31
CA ASN A 62 -28.49 -13.78 3.73
C ASN A 62 -27.28 -13.55 4.65
N GLN A 63 -26.22 -12.86 4.21
CA GLN A 63 -25.09 -12.54 5.10
C GLN A 63 -24.98 -11.05 5.40
N SER A 64 -25.13 -10.70 6.68
CA SER A 64 -24.83 -9.37 7.21
C SER A 64 -23.31 -9.15 7.28
N PHE A 65 -22.64 -9.03 6.12
CA PHE A 65 -21.23 -8.68 6.06
C PHE A 65 -21.06 -7.16 6.13
N ARG A 66 -20.29 -6.69 7.12
CA ARG A 66 -19.98 -5.27 7.26
C ARG A 66 -18.83 -4.90 6.33
N SER A 67 -19.18 -4.25 5.21
CA SER A 67 -18.24 -3.65 4.27
C SER A 67 -17.29 -2.64 4.93
N ASN A 68 -16.07 -2.52 4.40
CA ASN A 68 -15.13 -1.49 4.84
C ASN A 68 -15.58 -0.09 4.35
N PRO A 69 -15.76 0.90 5.25
CA PRO A 69 -16.22 2.24 4.87
C PRO A 69 -15.21 3.02 4.02
N ILE A 70 -13.90 2.77 4.18
CA ILE A 70 -12.86 3.45 3.41
C ILE A 70 -12.91 3.00 1.94
N ASP A 71 -12.98 1.69 1.71
CA ASP A 71 -13.08 1.14 0.36
C ASP A 71 -14.35 1.63 -0.34
N LYS A 72 -15.48 1.73 0.38
CA LYS A 72 -16.73 2.30 -0.15
C LYS A 72 -16.55 3.74 -0.65
N ILE A 73 -15.97 4.62 0.18
CA ILE A 73 -15.81 6.04 -0.16
C ILE A 73 -14.83 6.21 -1.32
N ILE A 74 -13.70 5.49 -1.29
CA ILE A 74 -12.70 5.55 -2.37
C ILE A 74 -13.32 5.08 -3.69
N LEU A 75 -13.97 3.91 -3.71
CA LEU A 75 -14.60 3.40 -4.93
C LEU A 75 -15.74 4.30 -5.42
N GLN A 76 -16.55 4.85 -4.51
CA GLN A 76 -17.57 5.83 -4.90
C GLN A 76 -16.92 7.04 -5.56
N THR A 77 -15.88 7.61 -4.96
CA THR A 77 -15.18 8.79 -5.48
C THR A 77 -14.55 8.50 -6.85
N VAL A 78 -13.76 7.43 -6.93
CA VAL A 78 -13.00 7.07 -8.13
C VAL A 78 -13.90 6.58 -9.25
N ARG A 79 -14.98 5.83 -8.98
CA ARG A 79 -15.92 5.38 -10.03
C ARG A 79 -16.88 6.49 -10.51
N HIS A 80 -17.13 7.52 -9.72
CA HIS A 80 -17.98 8.65 -10.15
C HIS A 80 -17.27 9.56 -11.16
N LEU A 81 -15.95 9.72 -11.05
CA LEU A 81 -15.16 10.58 -11.93
C LEU A 81 -15.22 10.15 -13.42
N PRO A 82 -14.95 8.88 -13.80
CA PRO A 82 -15.08 8.42 -15.18
C PRO A 82 -16.54 8.30 -15.61
N ARG A 83 -17.51 8.03 -14.72
CA ARG A 83 -18.94 8.05 -15.11
C ARG A 83 -19.43 9.42 -15.54
N ARG A 84 -18.84 10.50 -15.01
CA ARG A 84 -19.10 11.88 -15.47
C ARG A 84 -18.43 12.19 -16.80
N LEU A 85 -17.25 11.63 -17.06
CA LEU A 85 -16.47 11.91 -18.27
C LEU A 85 -16.82 11.01 -19.47
N ILE A 86 -17.13 9.73 -19.23
CA ILE A 86 -17.28 8.68 -20.27
C ILE A 86 -18.77 8.22 -20.40
N GLY A 87 -19.67 8.84 -19.63
CA GLY A 87 -21.10 8.49 -19.60
C GLY A 87 -21.39 7.19 -18.84
N PRO A 88 -22.68 6.83 -18.64
CA PRO A 88 -23.11 5.69 -17.84
C PRO A 88 -22.94 4.35 -18.57
N ARG A 89 -21.84 4.14 -19.29
CA ARG A 89 -21.47 2.78 -19.72
C ARG A 89 -21.04 2.02 -18.48
N LYS A 90 -21.96 1.22 -17.93
CA LYS A 90 -21.61 0.17 -16.98
C LYS A 90 -20.62 -0.75 -17.71
N LEU A 91 -19.33 -0.65 -17.38
CA LEU A 91 -18.36 -1.67 -17.74
C LEU A 91 -18.80 -2.93 -16.99
N ARG A 92 -19.69 -3.70 -17.62
CA ARG A 92 -20.25 -4.91 -17.03
C ARG A 92 -19.15 -5.96 -17.21
N VAL A 93 -18.34 -6.13 -16.18
CA VAL A 93 -17.33 -7.19 -16.15
C VAL A 93 -18.10 -8.50 -16.25
N ASN A 94 -17.88 -9.23 -17.34
CA ASN A 94 -18.45 -10.55 -17.50
C ASN A 94 -17.73 -11.49 -16.51
N ALA A 95 -18.43 -12.46 -15.92
CA ALA A 95 -17.84 -13.45 -15.01
C ALA A 95 -16.65 -14.21 -15.65
N GLN A 96 -16.65 -14.29 -16.99
CA GLN A 96 -15.55 -14.83 -17.78
C GLN A 96 -14.25 -13.99 -17.70
N VAL A 97 -14.37 -12.65 -17.65
CA VAL A 97 -13.23 -11.74 -17.52
C VAL A 97 -12.59 -11.89 -16.13
N GLU A 98 -13.40 -11.98 -15.07
CA GLU A 98 -12.92 -12.26 -13.72
C GLU A 98 -12.17 -13.60 -13.65
N LYS A 99 -12.70 -14.64 -14.29
CA LYS A 99 -12.05 -15.96 -14.38
C LYS A 99 -10.69 -15.88 -15.09
N CYS A 100 -10.61 -15.16 -16.21
CA CYS A 100 -9.35 -14.96 -16.93
C CYS A 100 -8.30 -14.23 -16.06
N PHE A 101 -8.71 -13.18 -15.33
CA PHE A 101 -7.82 -12.47 -14.42
C PHE A 101 -7.25 -13.39 -13.35
N ILE A 102 -8.10 -14.26 -12.77
CA ILE A 102 -7.69 -15.22 -11.75
C ILE A 102 -6.70 -16.25 -12.34
N GLU A 103 -6.98 -16.82 -13.51
CA GLU A 103 -6.08 -17.81 -14.13
C GLU A 103 -4.72 -17.20 -14.49
N CYS A 104 -4.71 -15.99 -15.07
CA CYS A 104 -3.49 -15.29 -15.43
C CYS A 104 -2.59 -15.02 -14.21
N ILE A 105 -3.17 -14.48 -13.13
CA ILE A 105 -2.36 -14.16 -11.95
C ILE A 105 -1.90 -15.41 -11.19
N ILE A 106 -2.67 -16.52 -11.24
CA ILE A 106 -2.22 -17.82 -10.74
C ILE A 106 -0.95 -18.24 -11.48
N ALA A 107 -0.98 -18.24 -12.81
CA ALA A 107 0.16 -18.64 -13.64
C ALA A 107 1.38 -17.75 -13.40
N MET A 108 1.22 -16.41 -13.39
CA MET A 108 2.29 -15.47 -13.08
C MET A 108 2.91 -15.75 -11.71
N SER A 109 2.07 -15.94 -10.69
CA SER A 109 2.56 -16.20 -9.36
C SER A 109 3.25 -17.55 -9.25
N ASP A 110 2.81 -18.60 -9.94
CA ASP A 110 3.47 -19.92 -9.89
C ASP A 110 4.84 -19.91 -10.58
N LEU A 111 4.96 -19.21 -11.71
CA LEU A 111 6.27 -19.02 -12.35
C LEU A 111 7.22 -18.22 -11.45
N GLN A 112 6.72 -17.12 -10.87
CA GLN A 112 7.53 -16.26 -10.00
C GLN A 112 7.96 -16.92 -8.69
N ILE A 113 7.20 -17.89 -8.15
CA ILE A 113 7.63 -18.63 -6.96
C ILE A 113 8.84 -19.50 -7.25
N VAL A 114 8.82 -20.19 -8.39
CA VAL A 114 9.89 -21.10 -8.79
C VAL A 114 11.11 -20.28 -9.14
N THR A 115 10.99 -19.29 -10.03
CA THR A 115 12.12 -18.47 -10.44
C THR A 115 12.68 -17.65 -9.27
N GLY A 116 11.82 -17.08 -8.43
CA GLY A 116 12.22 -16.31 -7.24
C GLY A 116 12.96 -17.14 -6.18
N LEU A 117 12.56 -18.39 -5.95
CA LEU A 117 13.30 -19.30 -5.08
C LEU A 117 14.60 -19.76 -5.75
N SER A 118 14.58 -20.11 -7.04
CA SER A 118 15.77 -20.54 -7.77
C SER A 118 16.87 -19.48 -7.76
N ILE A 119 16.54 -18.21 -8.00
CA ILE A 119 17.53 -17.13 -8.04
C ILE A 119 18.14 -16.87 -6.65
N LEU A 120 17.34 -16.93 -5.58
CA LEU A 120 17.85 -16.80 -4.21
C LEU A 120 18.72 -17.99 -3.82
N ILE A 121 18.27 -19.23 -4.08
CA ILE A 121 19.05 -20.43 -3.78
C ILE A 121 20.38 -20.43 -4.53
N SER A 122 20.36 -20.07 -5.82
CA SER A 122 21.58 -19.94 -6.63
C SER A 122 22.51 -18.85 -6.06
N GLY A 123 21.98 -17.67 -5.74
CA GLY A 123 22.74 -16.58 -5.13
C GLY A 123 23.40 -16.99 -3.80
N TYR A 124 22.67 -17.68 -2.92
CA TYR A 124 23.23 -18.20 -1.66
C TYR A 124 24.29 -19.27 -1.88
N ALA A 125 24.14 -20.14 -2.89
CA ALA A 125 25.14 -21.15 -3.22
C ALA A 125 26.44 -20.51 -3.75
N GLN A 126 26.31 -19.47 -4.59
CA GLN A 126 27.43 -18.71 -5.15
C GLN A 126 28.06 -17.75 -4.13
N LEU A 127 27.36 -17.39 -3.05
CA LEU A 127 27.90 -16.53 -2.00
C LEU A 127 29.21 -17.08 -1.42
N TYR A 128 29.31 -18.40 -1.25
CA TYR A 128 30.54 -19.06 -0.77
C TYR A 128 31.71 -19.00 -1.78
N GLN A 129 31.39 -18.87 -3.06
CA GLN A 129 32.37 -18.78 -4.14
C GLN A 129 32.88 -17.35 -4.35
N GLY A 130 32.27 -16.36 -3.67
CA GLY A 130 32.71 -14.97 -3.71
C GLY A 130 31.99 -14.12 -4.75
N ILE A 131 30.67 -14.28 -4.89
CA ILE A 131 29.86 -13.40 -5.74
C ILE A 131 30.06 -11.92 -5.32
N THR A 132 30.28 -11.05 -6.30
CA THR A 132 30.45 -9.61 -6.09
C THR A 132 29.19 -9.00 -5.47
N SER A 133 29.34 -7.91 -4.71
CA SER A 133 28.23 -7.18 -4.10
C SER A 133 27.22 -6.66 -5.14
N PHE A 134 27.67 -6.27 -6.34
CA PHE A 134 26.80 -5.90 -7.47
C PHE A 134 25.79 -7.00 -7.84
N HIS A 135 26.28 -8.17 -8.25
CA HIS A 135 25.42 -9.30 -8.63
C HIS A 135 24.50 -9.74 -7.49
N TRP A 136 24.98 -9.68 -6.23
CA TRP A 136 24.16 -9.96 -5.07
C TRP A 136 22.97 -8.99 -4.94
N MET A 137 23.20 -7.68 -5.09
CA MET A 137 22.15 -6.68 -5.02
C MET A 137 21.08 -6.88 -6.10
N VAL A 138 21.50 -7.18 -7.33
CA VAL A 138 20.58 -7.50 -8.44
C VAL A 138 19.74 -8.74 -8.12
N ILE A 139 20.35 -9.83 -7.63
CA ILE A 139 19.62 -11.05 -7.20
C ILE A 139 18.56 -10.72 -6.15
N VAL A 140 18.92 -9.92 -5.14
CA VAL A 140 18.00 -9.52 -4.06
C VAL A 140 16.83 -8.70 -4.62
N ASP A 141 17.09 -7.79 -5.56
CA ASP A 141 16.06 -6.95 -6.18
C ASP A 141 15.13 -7.74 -7.12
N LEU A 142 15.64 -8.71 -7.87
CA LEU A 142 14.80 -9.60 -8.68
C LEU A 142 13.87 -10.45 -7.79
N ALA A 143 14.42 -11.02 -6.71
CA ALA A 143 13.64 -11.74 -5.71
C ALA A 143 12.60 -10.86 -5.01
N TRP A 144 12.91 -9.59 -4.78
CA TRP A 144 11.96 -8.59 -4.29
C TRP A 144 10.74 -8.44 -5.20
N PHE A 145 10.94 -8.30 -6.51
CA PHE A 145 9.83 -8.20 -7.47
C PHE A 145 8.98 -9.49 -7.52
N SER A 146 9.60 -10.66 -7.38
CA SER A 146 8.87 -11.92 -7.19
C SER A 146 7.97 -11.86 -5.94
N SER A 147 8.50 -11.38 -4.81
CA SER A 147 7.74 -11.23 -3.57
C SER A 147 6.52 -10.29 -3.71
N LEU A 148 6.66 -9.19 -4.48
CA LEU A 148 5.55 -8.27 -4.76
C LEU A 148 4.44 -8.93 -5.57
N THR A 149 4.82 -9.72 -6.59
CA THR A 149 3.86 -10.50 -7.40
C THR A 149 3.03 -11.43 -6.52
N HIS A 150 3.69 -12.09 -5.56
CA HIS A 150 3.01 -12.95 -4.61
C HIS A 150 2.09 -12.20 -3.65
N LEU A 151 2.51 -11.05 -3.13
CA LEU A 151 1.67 -10.22 -2.27
C LEU A 151 0.42 -9.74 -3.02
N ALA A 152 0.55 -9.37 -4.30
CA ALA A 152 -0.58 -9.02 -5.16
C ALA A 152 -1.52 -10.22 -5.39
N CYS A 153 -0.96 -11.40 -5.66
CA CYS A 153 -1.72 -12.64 -5.81
C CYS A 153 -2.53 -12.97 -4.55
N LEU A 154 -1.96 -12.85 -3.35
CA LEU A 154 -2.67 -13.16 -2.10
C LEU A 154 -3.86 -12.23 -1.85
N THR A 155 -3.74 -10.95 -2.21
CA THR A 155 -4.84 -9.98 -2.10
C THR A 155 -5.97 -10.32 -3.07
N LEU A 156 -5.63 -10.62 -4.33
CA LEU A 156 -6.60 -10.90 -5.39
C LEU A 156 -7.31 -12.23 -5.21
N LEU A 157 -6.57 -13.29 -4.89
CA LEU A 157 -7.10 -14.64 -4.81
C LEU A 157 -7.63 -15.01 -3.43
N ARG A 158 -7.87 -14.03 -2.54
CA ARG A 158 -8.30 -14.32 -1.16
C ARG A 158 -9.52 -15.26 -1.11
N ASN A 159 -10.53 -14.98 -1.93
CA ASN A 159 -11.73 -15.81 -2.01
C ASN A 159 -11.44 -17.18 -2.68
N HIS A 160 -10.66 -17.18 -3.76
CA HIS A 160 -10.31 -18.40 -4.50
C HIS A 160 -9.48 -19.39 -3.64
N LEU A 161 -8.45 -18.92 -2.95
CA LEU A 161 -7.58 -19.70 -2.07
C LEU A 161 -8.27 -20.12 -0.77
N TYR A 162 -9.32 -19.41 -0.35
CA TYR A 162 -10.14 -19.86 0.77
C TYR A 162 -10.86 -21.17 0.43
N ASN A 163 -11.36 -21.30 -0.80
CA ASN A 163 -12.04 -22.51 -1.28
C ASN A 163 -11.05 -23.63 -1.69
N HIS A 164 -9.78 -23.30 -1.97
CA HIS A 164 -8.71 -24.25 -2.32
C HIS A 164 -7.61 -24.33 -1.26
N SER A 165 -7.87 -25.04 -0.15
CA SER A 165 -6.99 -25.08 1.04
C SER A 165 -5.61 -25.69 0.78
N ALA A 166 -5.50 -26.73 -0.06
CA ALA A 166 -4.23 -27.37 -0.37
C ALA A 166 -3.30 -26.46 -1.21
N GLN A 167 -3.85 -25.85 -2.27
CA GLN A 167 -3.12 -24.86 -3.09
C GLN A 167 -2.68 -23.66 -2.24
N ARG A 168 -3.54 -23.21 -1.32
CA ARG A 168 -3.20 -22.16 -0.36
C ARG A 168 -2.03 -22.55 0.54
N LEU A 169 -2.03 -23.76 1.11
CA LEU A 169 -0.97 -24.20 2.03
C LEU A 169 0.40 -24.22 1.33
N TRP A 170 0.49 -24.88 0.17
CA TRP A 170 1.76 -24.94 -0.56
C TRP A 170 2.28 -23.58 -0.99
N ARG A 171 1.40 -22.72 -1.53
CA ARG A 171 1.78 -21.36 -1.93
C ARG A 171 2.27 -20.54 -0.73
N LEU A 172 1.60 -20.62 0.42
CA LEU A 172 2.03 -19.92 1.62
C LEU A 172 3.37 -20.44 2.17
N LEU A 173 3.62 -21.76 2.12
CA LEU A 173 4.90 -22.33 2.55
C LEU A 173 6.05 -21.89 1.65
N CYS A 174 5.90 -22.00 0.34
CA CYS A 174 6.92 -21.56 -0.63
C CYS A 174 7.16 -20.04 -0.56
N MET A 175 6.09 -19.25 -0.41
CA MET A 175 6.22 -17.80 -0.24
C MET A 175 6.86 -17.43 1.11
N ALA A 176 6.56 -18.15 2.18
CA ALA A 176 7.23 -17.95 3.47
C ALA A 176 8.73 -18.24 3.36
N ALA A 177 9.11 -19.33 2.68
CA ALA A 177 10.51 -19.63 2.40
C ALA A 177 11.18 -18.50 1.59
N LEU A 178 10.54 -18.02 0.53
CA LEU A 178 11.04 -16.91 -0.28
C LEU A 178 11.21 -15.63 0.56
N VAL A 179 10.23 -15.27 1.38
CA VAL A 179 10.27 -14.06 2.24
C VAL A 179 11.37 -14.18 3.31
N VAL A 180 11.57 -15.36 3.90
CA VAL A 180 12.65 -15.58 4.88
C VAL A 180 14.01 -15.44 4.21
N LEU A 181 14.22 -16.12 3.08
CA LEU A 181 15.46 -16.00 2.31
C LEU A 181 15.71 -14.56 1.86
N LEU A 182 14.69 -13.88 1.31
CA LEU A 182 14.78 -12.49 0.90
C LEU A 182 15.08 -11.54 2.07
N THR A 183 14.49 -11.77 3.26
CA THR A 183 14.75 -10.95 4.45
C THR A 183 16.20 -11.09 4.90
N VAL A 184 16.71 -12.31 4.94
CA VAL A 184 18.13 -12.55 5.24
C VAL A 184 19.00 -11.91 4.16
N ALA A 185 18.64 -12.01 2.88
CA ALA A 185 19.42 -11.46 1.78
C ALA A 185 19.46 -9.92 1.80
N LEU A 186 18.33 -9.29 2.11
CA LEU A 186 18.24 -7.84 2.35
C LEU A 186 19.16 -7.40 3.49
N ALA A 187 19.36 -8.21 4.53
CA ALA A 187 20.23 -7.84 5.64
C ALA A 187 21.70 -7.60 5.22
N PHE A 188 22.15 -8.25 4.15
CA PHE A 188 23.49 -8.01 3.58
C PHE A 188 23.57 -6.65 2.87
N THR A 189 22.44 -6.13 2.37
CA THR A 189 22.41 -4.91 1.56
C THR A 189 22.64 -3.62 2.33
N GLY A 190 22.52 -3.64 3.66
CA GLY A 190 22.74 -2.46 4.49
C GLY A 190 24.20 -1.99 4.58
N GLY A 191 25.14 -2.82 4.14
CA GLY A 191 26.57 -2.53 4.13
C GLY A 191 27.10 -1.92 2.83
N TYR A 192 26.29 -1.84 1.77
CA TYR A 192 26.74 -1.37 0.45
C TYR A 192 26.24 0.05 0.17
N ASN A 193 27.10 0.91 -0.38
CA ASN A 193 26.67 2.19 -0.92
C ASN A 193 26.18 2.03 -2.37
N TRP A 194 24.88 1.75 -2.56
CA TRP A 194 24.25 1.65 -3.89
C TRP A 194 23.74 2.99 -4.43
N ILE A 195 24.15 4.08 -3.81
CA ILE A 195 23.58 5.41 -3.99
C ILE A 195 24.51 6.21 -4.89
N TRP A 196 23.93 6.96 -5.82
CA TRP A 196 24.67 7.80 -6.75
C TRP A 196 25.62 8.70 -5.94
N PRO A 197 26.94 8.63 -6.20
CA PRO A 197 27.84 9.62 -5.66
C PRO A 197 27.38 10.98 -6.18
N ASP A 198 27.24 11.95 -5.27
CA ASP A 198 26.90 13.30 -5.68
C ASP A 198 27.96 13.77 -6.67
N GLU A 199 27.53 14.38 -7.78
CA GLU A 199 28.33 14.84 -8.93
C GLU A 199 29.47 15.83 -8.55
N TRP A 200 29.56 16.22 -7.27
CA TRP A 200 30.51 17.17 -6.70
C TRP A 200 31.31 16.65 -5.51
N SER A 201 31.07 15.42 -5.04
CA SER A 201 31.99 14.78 -4.10
C SER A 201 33.09 14.13 -4.92
N HIS A 202 34.30 14.66 -4.84
CA HIS A 202 35.52 13.92 -5.18
C HIS A 202 35.51 12.63 -4.37
N LEU A 203 35.00 11.54 -4.95
CA LEU A 203 34.96 10.24 -4.31
C LEU A 203 36.39 9.85 -3.98
N PRO A 204 36.71 9.53 -2.71
CA PRO A 204 37.88 8.73 -2.42
C PRO A 204 37.72 7.41 -3.18
N THR A 205 38.82 6.91 -3.76
CA THR A 205 38.93 5.63 -4.50
C THR A 205 38.37 4.41 -3.75
N GLU A 206 38.05 4.54 -2.45
CA GLU A 206 37.52 3.50 -1.58
C GLU A 206 36.03 3.16 -1.84
N GLU A 207 35.18 4.10 -2.24
CA GLU A 207 33.73 3.82 -2.42
C GLU A 207 33.39 3.02 -3.70
N ILE A 208 34.25 3.09 -4.72
CA ILE A 208 34.11 2.29 -5.96
C ILE A 208 34.60 0.84 -5.73
N LEU A 209 35.45 0.63 -4.73
CA LEU A 209 35.96 -0.69 -4.33
C LEU A 209 34.86 -1.57 -3.70
N ASP A 210 33.91 -0.97 -2.96
CA ASP A 210 32.84 -1.68 -2.22
C ASP A 210 31.87 -2.48 -3.12
N VAL A 211 31.66 -2.08 -4.38
CA VAL A 211 30.73 -2.75 -5.31
C VAL A 211 31.36 -3.99 -5.96
N ALA A 212 32.67 -3.93 -6.19
CA ALA A 212 33.46 -5.04 -6.73
C ALA A 212 33.78 -6.09 -5.65
N ASP A 213 33.80 -5.68 -4.38
CA ASP A 213 34.11 -6.58 -3.28
C ASP A 213 33.04 -7.67 -3.08
N PRO A 214 33.45 -8.88 -2.64
CA PRO A 214 32.53 -9.98 -2.41
C PRO A 214 31.50 -9.67 -1.33
N ALA A 215 30.24 -10.00 -1.62
CA ALA A 215 29.09 -9.65 -0.77
C ALA A 215 29.23 -10.14 0.69
N MET A 216 29.87 -11.31 0.89
CA MET A 216 30.07 -11.91 2.22
C MET A 216 30.94 -11.06 3.15
N CYS A 217 31.83 -10.22 2.61
CA CYS A 217 32.80 -9.44 3.37
C CYS A 217 32.20 -8.21 4.07
N HIS A 218 31.04 -7.72 3.59
CA HIS A 218 30.38 -6.54 4.17
C HIS A 218 29.44 -6.87 5.34
N LEU A 219 29.31 -8.14 5.73
CA LEU A 219 28.42 -8.55 6.83
C LEU A 219 28.87 -7.99 8.20
N SER A 220 30.18 -7.79 8.39
CA SER A 220 30.81 -7.35 9.64
C SER A 220 31.40 -5.94 9.61
N SER A 221 31.22 -5.17 8.53
CA SER A 221 31.84 -3.85 8.43
C SER A 221 31.17 -2.84 9.37
N ASP A 222 31.99 -2.13 10.16
CA ASP A 222 31.57 -1.09 11.11
C ASP A 222 31.15 0.23 10.42
N SER A 223 31.55 0.44 9.15
CA SER A 223 31.27 1.66 8.38
C SER A 223 30.01 1.54 7.51
N ARG A 224 28.83 1.49 8.13
CA ARG A 224 27.56 1.43 7.39
C ARG A 224 27.12 2.81 6.91
N SER A 225 26.86 2.94 5.60
CA SER A 225 26.13 4.10 5.07
C SER A 225 24.77 4.22 5.76
N THR A 226 24.52 5.38 6.38
CA THR A 226 23.25 5.65 7.08
C THR A 226 22.06 5.47 6.15
N VAL A 227 22.20 5.83 4.88
CA VAL A 227 21.12 5.82 3.90
C VAL A 227 20.83 4.37 3.44
N ALA A 228 21.87 3.60 3.12
CA ALA A 228 21.73 2.17 2.78
C ALA A 228 21.11 1.36 3.93
N TYR A 229 21.52 1.63 5.17
CA TYR A 229 20.96 1.01 6.36
C TYR A 229 19.45 1.27 6.52
N TYR A 230 19.01 2.52 6.37
CA TYR A 230 17.58 2.83 6.42
C TYR A 230 16.81 2.24 5.24
N GLY A 231 17.40 2.21 4.05
CA GLY A 231 16.81 1.56 2.87
C GLY A 231 16.61 0.05 3.07
N MET A 232 17.58 -0.63 3.67
CA MET A 232 17.48 -2.03 4.09
C MET A 232 16.34 -2.22 5.10
N ILE A 233 16.31 -1.44 6.17
CA ILE A 233 15.24 -1.54 7.20
C ILE A 233 13.87 -1.33 6.55
N PHE A 234 13.74 -0.30 5.72
CA PHE A 234 12.48 -0.01 5.03
C PHE A 234 12.06 -1.18 4.14
N SER A 235 12.99 -1.78 3.40
CA SER A 235 12.73 -2.96 2.56
C SER A 235 12.25 -4.16 3.39
N ILE A 236 12.96 -4.49 4.49
CA ILE A 236 12.61 -5.58 5.39
C ILE A 236 11.21 -5.36 5.98
N LEU A 237 10.94 -4.15 6.49
CA LEU A 237 9.63 -3.81 7.05
C LEU A 237 8.53 -3.94 5.99
N LEU A 238 8.76 -3.43 4.78
CA LEU A 238 7.75 -3.47 3.72
C LEU A 238 7.40 -4.91 3.29
N THR A 239 8.41 -5.77 3.21
CA THR A 239 8.24 -7.18 2.83
C THR A 239 7.62 -8.00 3.96
N VAL A 240 8.20 -7.97 5.16
CA VAL A 240 7.76 -8.80 6.30
C VAL A 240 6.37 -8.39 6.77
N PHE A 241 6.17 -7.10 7.05
CA PHE A 241 4.86 -6.60 7.49
C PHE A 241 3.83 -6.78 6.38
N GLY A 242 4.26 -6.59 5.13
CA GLY A 242 3.43 -6.87 3.97
C GLY A 242 2.93 -8.31 3.96
N PHE A 243 3.83 -9.29 4.08
CA PHE A 243 3.49 -10.71 4.07
C PHE A 243 2.61 -11.13 5.25
N VAL A 244 2.98 -10.73 6.47
CA VAL A 244 2.20 -11.03 7.69
C VAL A 244 0.78 -10.48 7.60
N ALA A 245 0.60 -9.26 7.07
CA ALA A 245 -0.72 -8.67 6.86
C ALA A 245 -1.62 -9.53 5.98
N ARG A 246 -1.08 -10.07 4.86
CA ARG A 246 -1.85 -10.93 3.95
C ARG A 246 -2.15 -12.28 4.58
N ILE A 247 -1.22 -12.89 5.33
CA ILE A 247 -1.48 -14.14 6.07
C ILE A 247 -2.63 -13.95 7.07
N VAL A 248 -2.60 -12.87 7.85
CA VAL A 248 -3.63 -12.53 8.84
C VAL A 248 -4.99 -12.40 8.15
N LYS A 249 -5.06 -11.69 7.03
CA LYS A 249 -6.31 -11.46 6.28
C LYS A 249 -6.81 -12.72 5.55
N LEU A 250 -5.92 -13.54 5.03
CA LEU A 250 -6.27 -14.74 4.26
C LEU A 250 -6.90 -15.85 5.11
N ASN A 251 -6.57 -15.92 6.39
CA ASN A 251 -7.09 -16.94 7.30
C ASN A 251 -8.32 -16.45 8.06
N LYS A 252 -9.49 -17.09 7.83
CA LYS A 252 -10.74 -16.75 8.54
C LYS A 252 -10.59 -16.81 10.06
N THR A 253 -9.90 -17.81 10.59
CA THR A 253 -9.66 -17.95 12.04
C THR A 253 -8.88 -16.76 12.60
N ILE A 254 -7.82 -16.32 11.91
CA ILE A 254 -6.98 -15.23 12.40
C ILE A 254 -7.69 -13.88 12.18
N SER A 255 -8.18 -13.63 10.96
CA SER A 255 -8.84 -12.38 10.59
C SER A 255 -10.14 -12.12 11.36
N VAL A 256 -11.05 -13.09 11.41
CA VAL A 256 -12.39 -12.91 11.98
C VAL A 256 -12.39 -13.30 13.45
N ASN A 257 -11.88 -14.48 13.80
CA ASN A 257 -12.04 -14.98 15.17
C ASN A 257 -11.05 -14.35 16.14
N VAL A 258 -9.78 -14.17 15.78
CA VAL A 258 -8.78 -13.57 16.68
C VAL A 258 -8.85 -12.05 16.60
N TRP A 259 -8.54 -11.49 15.42
CA TRP A 259 -8.44 -10.05 15.24
C TRP A 259 -9.81 -9.36 15.33
N GLY A 260 -10.85 -9.93 14.71
CA GLY A 260 -12.21 -9.40 14.80
C GLY A 260 -12.75 -9.37 16.24
N LYS A 261 -12.54 -10.42 17.04
CA LYS A 261 -12.95 -10.42 18.47
C LYS A 261 -12.12 -9.46 19.30
N ALA A 262 -10.81 -9.39 19.10
CA ALA A 262 -9.95 -8.43 19.80
C ALA A 262 -10.38 -6.98 19.50
N ARG A 263 -10.62 -6.67 18.22
CA ARG A 263 -11.15 -5.39 17.77
C ARG A 263 -12.51 -5.08 18.37
N ALA A 264 -13.43 -6.05 18.41
CA ALA A 264 -14.75 -5.89 19.01
C ALA A 264 -14.65 -5.61 20.52
N LYS A 265 -13.79 -6.35 21.25
CA LYS A 265 -13.56 -6.15 22.69
C LYS A 265 -12.98 -4.76 22.96
N LEU A 266 -11.97 -4.34 22.21
CA LEU A 266 -11.37 -3.01 22.31
C LEU A 266 -12.41 -1.92 22.01
N SER A 267 -13.22 -2.10 20.97
CA SER A 267 -14.29 -1.16 20.63
C SER A 267 -15.34 -1.08 21.74
N MET A 268 -15.76 -2.19 22.33
CA MET A 268 -16.69 -2.21 23.46
C MET A 268 -16.12 -1.48 24.69
N GLN A 269 -14.85 -1.71 25.02
CA GLN A 269 -14.18 -1.02 26.12
C GLN A 269 -14.09 0.49 25.87
N ALA A 270 -13.67 0.90 24.67
CA ALA A 270 -13.61 2.30 24.29
C ALA A 270 -15.00 2.95 24.34
N ARG A 271 -16.05 2.29 23.80
CA ARG A 271 -17.43 2.77 23.87
C ARG A 271 -17.95 2.89 25.30
N ARG A 272 -17.53 1.98 26.21
CA ARG A 272 -17.88 2.06 27.64
C ARG A 272 -17.26 3.30 28.29
N LEU A 273 -15.98 3.57 28.04
CA LEU A 273 -15.31 4.79 28.50
C LEU A 273 -15.98 6.04 27.92
N LEU A 274 -16.30 6.01 26.63
CA LEU A 274 -16.99 7.10 25.95
C LEU A 274 -18.38 7.36 26.54
N ARG A 275 -19.10 6.30 26.91
CA ARG A 275 -20.43 6.42 27.55
C ARG A 275 -20.34 7.04 28.94
N ILE A 276 -19.33 6.67 29.74
CA ILE A 276 -19.07 7.29 31.05
C ILE A 276 -18.75 8.78 30.89
N ALA A 277 -17.87 9.11 29.93
CA ALA A 277 -17.55 10.49 29.62
C ALA A 277 -18.78 11.27 29.12
N PHE A 278 -19.62 10.63 28.30
CA PHE A 278 -20.85 11.22 27.75
C PHE A 278 -21.86 11.55 28.86
N THR A 279 -22.14 10.60 29.77
CA THR A 279 -23.09 10.82 30.87
C THR A 279 -22.59 11.90 31.82
N TRP A 280 -21.29 11.92 32.12
CA TRP A 280 -20.69 12.96 32.96
C TRP A 280 -20.76 14.35 32.31
N CYS A 281 -20.48 14.44 31.00
CA CYS A 281 -20.51 15.72 30.27
C CYS A 281 -21.93 16.22 29.94
N CYS A 282 -22.90 15.32 29.80
CA CYS A 282 -24.29 15.61 29.40
C CYS A 282 -25.28 15.68 30.57
N SER A 283 -24.83 15.53 31.82
CA SER A 283 -25.67 15.67 33.04
C SER A 283 -26.33 17.05 33.17
N SER A 284 -25.74 18.08 32.54
CA SER A 284 -26.35 19.41 32.39
C SER A 284 -27.14 19.48 31.09
N SER A 285 -28.46 19.70 31.16
CA SER A 285 -29.44 19.72 30.06
C SER A 285 -29.13 20.70 28.89
N SER A 286 -28.08 21.53 28.99
CA SER A 286 -27.74 22.46 27.92
C SER A 286 -27.14 21.76 26.70
N ARG A 287 -27.81 21.92 25.55
CA ARG A 287 -27.34 21.52 24.22
C ARG A 287 -26.02 22.22 23.81
N LYS A 288 -25.46 23.12 24.64
CA LYS A 288 -24.22 23.90 24.43
C LYS A 288 -23.20 23.75 25.58
N SER A 289 -23.19 22.60 26.27
CA SER A 289 -22.27 22.35 27.39
C SER A 289 -20.79 22.40 26.95
N LEU A 290 -20.02 23.32 27.52
CA LEU A 290 -18.58 23.51 27.25
C LEU A 290 -17.75 22.27 27.61
N LYS A 291 -18.17 21.52 28.65
CA LYS A 291 -17.57 20.22 29.02
C LYS A 291 -17.68 19.20 27.87
N ARG A 292 -18.78 19.22 27.14
CA ARG A 292 -19.00 18.30 26.00
C ARG A 292 -18.06 18.61 24.84
N THR A 293 -17.88 19.89 24.50
CA THR A 293 -17.02 20.31 23.38
C THR A 293 -15.53 20.15 23.69
N ILE A 294 -15.10 20.39 24.94
CA ILE A 294 -13.68 20.35 25.33
C ILE A 294 -13.24 18.96 25.80
N LEU A 295 -14.09 18.14 26.41
CA LEU A 295 -13.67 16.83 26.94
C LEU A 295 -14.18 15.66 26.10
N TYR A 296 -15.49 15.61 25.83
CA TYR A 296 -16.09 14.45 25.15
C TYR A 296 -15.69 14.37 23.66
N ARG A 297 -15.68 15.49 22.93
CA ARG A 297 -15.38 15.50 21.49
C ARG A 297 -13.94 15.13 21.15
N PRO A 298 -12.90 15.63 21.85
CA PRO A 298 -11.54 15.12 21.68
C PRO A 298 -11.43 13.61 21.91
N LEU A 299 -12.10 13.08 22.93
CA LEU A 299 -12.09 11.64 23.22
C LEU A 299 -12.77 10.83 22.10
N LEU A 300 -13.93 11.30 21.60
CA LEU A 300 -14.61 10.72 20.44
C LEU A 300 -13.73 10.78 19.18
N THR A 301 -13.04 11.89 18.96
CA THR A 301 -12.08 12.06 17.85
C THR A 301 -10.97 11.03 17.94
N THR A 302 -10.36 10.85 19.10
CA THR A 302 -9.30 9.84 19.30
C THR A 302 -9.81 8.43 19.02
N PHE A 303 -11.05 8.11 19.45
CA PHE A 303 -11.69 6.84 19.12
C PHE A 303 -11.91 6.67 17.60
N LEU A 304 -12.38 7.72 16.92
CA LEU A 304 -12.58 7.73 15.48
C LEU A 304 -11.25 7.61 14.71
N VAL A 305 -10.20 8.31 15.11
CA VAL A 305 -8.85 8.20 14.53
C VAL A 305 -8.32 6.76 14.65
N ALA A 306 -8.40 6.16 15.84
CA ALA A 306 -8.01 4.77 16.04
C ALA A 306 -8.83 3.82 15.14
N ARG A 307 -10.13 4.09 14.98
CA ARG A 307 -11.00 3.34 14.10
C ARG A 307 -10.63 3.51 12.62
N LEU A 308 -10.27 4.72 12.18
CA LEU A 308 -9.80 5.01 10.83
C LEU A 308 -8.57 4.17 10.49
N PHE A 309 -7.58 4.11 11.38
CA PHE A 309 -6.38 3.30 11.16
C PHE A 309 -6.69 1.80 11.14
N LEU A 310 -7.59 1.32 12.00
CA LEU A 310 -8.01 -0.10 12.00
C LEU A 310 -8.82 -0.48 10.76
N ASP A 311 -9.70 0.41 10.28
CA ASP A 311 -10.43 0.23 9.03
C ASP A 311 -9.49 0.32 7.83
N GLY A 312 -8.53 1.24 7.86
CA GLY A 312 -7.48 1.40 6.85
C GLY A 312 -6.62 0.14 6.75
N TRP A 313 -6.21 -0.41 7.90
CA TRP A 313 -5.50 -1.68 7.94
C TRP A 313 -6.26 -2.81 7.25
N SER A 314 -7.58 -2.90 7.44
CA SER A 314 -8.42 -3.92 6.82
C SER A 314 -8.82 -3.63 5.36
N SER A 315 -8.46 -2.47 4.82
CA SER A 315 -8.86 -2.01 3.49
C SER A 315 -8.05 -2.68 2.39
N VAL A 316 -8.72 -3.01 1.29
CA VAL A 316 -8.07 -3.48 0.06
C VAL A 316 -7.35 -2.32 -0.63
N SER A 317 -7.88 -1.10 -0.56
CA SER A 317 -7.20 0.08 -1.11
C SER A 317 -5.80 0.28 -0.52
N LEU A 318 -5.63 0.07 0.79
CA LEU A 318 -4.32 0.17 1.44
C LEU A 318 -3.37 -0.95 0.97
N GLU A 319 -3.89 -2.15 0.71
CA GLU A 319 -3.09 -3.25 0.13
C GLU A 319 -2.58 -2.91 -1.27
N VAL A 320 -3.41 -2.25 -2.10
CA VAL A 320 -3.01 -1.76 -3.42
C VAL A 320 -1.94 -0.67 -3.30
N CYS A 321 -2.16 0.34 -2.44
CA CYS A 321 -1.18 1.39 -2.20
C CYS A 321 0.16 0.83 -1.71
N TRP A 322 0.13 -0.18 -0.82
CA TRP A 322 1.33 -0.86 -0.33
C TRP A 322 2.15 -1.49 -1.47
N LEU A 323 1.47 -2.11 -2.44
CA LEU A 323 2.12 -2.74 -3.58
C LEU A 323 2.69 -1.71 -4.56
N ILE A 324 1.99 -0.59 -4.79
CA ILE A 324 2.50 0.52 -5.61
C ILE A 324 3.77 1.08 -4.98
N VAL A 325 3.75 1.37 -3.67
CA VAL A 325 4.93 1.85 -2.94
C VAL A 325 6.08 0.83 -3.03
N GLY A 326 5.80 -0.46 -2.87
CA GLY A 326 6.82 -1.51 -2.98
C GLY A 326 7.40 -1.65 -4.39
N PHE A 327 6.60 -1.48 -5.42
CA PHE A 327 7.04 -1.52 -6.81
C PHE A 327 7.91 -0.31 -7.16
N VAL A 328 7.48 0.90 -6.79
CA VAL A 328 8.26 2.13 -6.98
C VAL A 328 9.59 2.04 -6.22
N TRP A 329 9.55 1.59 -4.96
CA TRP A 329 10.74 1.40 -4.14
C TRP A 329 11.74 0.39 -4.75
N GLY A 330 11.25 -0.79 -5.16
CA GLY A 330 12.09 -1.80 -5.82
C GLY A 330 12.69 -1.32 -7.13
N THR A 331 11.93 -0.54 -7.90
CA THR A 331 12.40 0.07 -9.17
C THR A 331 13.53 1.06 -8.91
N ILE A 332 13.37 1.97 -7.94
CA ILE A 332 14.41 2.93 -7.57
C ILE A 332 15.69 2.21 -7.15
N ARG A 333 15.57 1.15 -6.36
CA ARG A 333 16.73 0.39 -5.86
C ARG A 333 17.45 -0.38 -6.97
N LEU A 334 16.71 -1.13 -7.80
CA LEU A 334 17.29 -1.90 -8.91
C LEU A 334 17.99 -0.99 -9.92
N PHE A 335 17.30 0.03 -10.43
CA PHE A 335 17.89 0.92 -11.43
C PHE A 335 18.94 1.85 -10.82
N GLY A 336 18.89 2.13 -9.51
CA GLY A 336 19.99 2.76 -8.79
C GLY A 336 21.27 1.93 -8.91
N VAL A 337 21.21 0.64 -8.59
CA VAL A 337 22.36 -0.28 -8.67
C VAL A 337 22.88 -0.44 -10.10
N LEU A 338 21.99 -0.58 -11.10
CA LEU A 338 22.39 -0.73 -12.50
C LEU A 338 23.07 0.53 -13.04
N ASN A 339 22.56 1.71 -12.69
CA ASN A 339 23.12 2.98 -13.16
C ASN A 339 24.47 3.33 -12.51
N THR A 340 24.75 2.86 -11.29
CA THR A 340 26.06 3.05 -10.64
C THR A 340 27.20 2.47 -11.48
N VAL A 341 26.97 1.35 -12.18
CA VAL A 341 27.95 0.73 -13.07
C VAL A 341 28.10 1.52 -14.38
N GLN A 342 26.98 1.96 -14.97
CA GLN A 342 26.99 2.69 -16.24
C GLN A 342 27.62 4.10 -16.12
N GLY A 343 27.31 4.84 -15.05
CA GLY A 343 27.77 6.22 -14.85
C GLY A 343 29.28 6.35 -14.55
N GLY A 344 29.92 5.27 -14.09
CA GLY A 344 31.38 5.21 -13.92
C GLY A 344 32.17 5.22 -15.23
N ILE A 345 31.50 4.97 -16.37
CA ILE A 345 32.11 4.83 -17.70
C ILE A 345 32.15 6.17 -18.45
N ASP A 346 31.14 7.04 -18.25
CA ASP A 346 30.99 8.28 -19.03
C ASP A 346 31.84 9.47 -18.50
N SER A 347 32.39 9.38 -17.29
CA SER A 347 33.20 10.44 -16.67
C SER A 347 34.70 10.27 -16.96
N SER A 348 35.05 10.30 -18.24
CA SER A 348 36.43 10.15 -18.71
C SER A 348 37.27 11.43 -18.47
N ALA A 349 38.08 11.43 -17.41
CA ALA A 349 39.34 12.18 -17.41
C ALA A 349 40.44 11.58 -16.51
N GLU A 350 40.15 10.91 -15.38
CA GLU A 350 41.23 10.42 -14.49
C GLU A 350 40.96 9.11 -13.70
N LEU A 351 39.97 8.27 -14.04
CA LEU A 351 39.69 7.04 -13.27
C LEU A 351 39.96 5.73 -14.03
N SER A 352 41.22 5.47 -14.35
CA SER A 352 41.72 4.28 -15.06
C SER A 352 41.51 2.94 -14.33
N VAL A 353 41.03 2.91 -13.08
CA VAL A 353 40.87 1.67 -12.30
C VAL A 353 39.56 0.95 -12.60
N PHE A 354 38.46 1.70 -12.81
CA PHE A 354 37.16 1.10 -13.12
C PHE A 354 37.10 0.58 -14.57
N GLU A 355 37.72 1.28 -15.53
CA GLU A 355 37.91 0.79 -16.90
C GLU A 355 38.64 -0.56 -16.93
N ILE A 356 39.73 -0.73 -16.15
CA ILE A 356 40.46 -2.01 -16.09
C ILE A 356 39.57 -3.17 -15.59
N TYR A 357 38.55 -2.87 -14.78
CA TYR A 357 37.61 -3.86 -14.26
C TYR A 357 36.36 -4.08 -15.13
N ALA A 358 35.98 -3.10 -15.96
CA ALA A 358 34.80 -3.12 -16.83
C ALA A 358 35.11 -3.43 -18.32
N GLN A 359 36.36 -3.31 -18.77
CA GLN A 359 36.75 -3.39 -20.18
C GLN A 359 36.50 -4.75 -20.88
N ASP A 360 35.99 -5.77 -20.18
CA ASP A 360 35.57 -7.06 -20.75
C ASP A 360 34.02 -7.23 -20.82
N SER A 361 33.24 -6.20 -20.45
CA SER A 361 31.75 -6.24 -20.37
C SER A 361 31.04 -5.86 -21.67
N ASP A 362 31.58 -4.92 -22.45
CA ASP A 362 30.89 -4.37 -23.64
C ASP A 362 30.67 -5.40 -24.77
N GLU A 363 31.49 -6.45 -24.87
CA GLU A 363 31.26 -7.54 -25.84
C GLU A 363 30.35 -8.67 -25.31
N ARG A 364 30.23 -8.88 -23.98
CA ARG A 364 29.43 -9.97 -23.39
C ARG A 364 28.06 -9.56 -22.86
N ASP A 365 27.81 -8.26 -22.60
CA ASP A 365 26.50 -7.74 -22.16
C ASP A 365 25.42 -7.80 -23.27
N SER A 366 25.81 -8.03 -24.53
CA SER A 366 24.90 -8.12 -25.68
C SER A 366 24.52 -9.56 -26.08
N ASP A 367 25.18 -10.57 -25.52
CA ASP A 367 24.96 -11.96 -25.90
C ASP A 367 23.71 -12.52 -25.22
N TRP A 368 22.71 -12.89 -26.03
CA TRP A 368 21.47 -13.53 -25.58
C TRP A 368 21.76 -14.94 -25.07
N GLY A 369 21.93 -15.07 -23.75
CA GLY A 369 22.07 -16.35 -23.07
C GLY A 369 20.78 -17.18 -23.03
N PHE A 370 20.92 -18.49 -22.80
CA PHE A 370 19.77 -19.39 -22.61
C PHE A 370 18.86 -18.91 -21.46
N GLY A 371 19.42 -18.46 -20.34
CA GLY A 371 18.66 -17.96 -19.19
C GLY A 371 17.80 -16.74 -19.55
N GLN A 372 18.31 -15.82 -20.37
CA GLN A 372 17.57 -14.64 -20.83
C GLN A 372 16.40 -15.01 -21.75
N VAL A 373 16.62 -15.91 -22.71
CA VAL A 373 15.57 -16.39 -23.62
C VAL A 373 14.47 -17.11 -22.83
N VAL A 374 14.85 -18.00 -21.91
CA VAL A 374 13.89 -18.68 -21.04
C VAL A 374 13.09 -17.69 -20.20
N ALA A 375 13.74 -16.67 -19.62
CA ALA A 375 13.06 -15.64 -18.84
C ALA A 375 11.99 -14.89 -19.65
N VAL A 376 12.29 -14.53 -20.91
CA VAL A 376 11.32 -13.88 -21.80
C VAL A 376 10.17 -14.83 -22.18
N VAL A 377 10.46 -16.11 -22.43
CA VAL A 377 9.42 -17.11 -22.72
C VAL A 377 8.50 -17.32 -21.51
N LEU A 378 9.03 -17.34 -20.29
CA LEU A 378 8.24 -17.43 -19.06
C LEU A 378 7.31 -16.23 -18.88
N LEU A 379 7.75 -15.02 -19.27
CA LEU A 379 6.91 -13.81 -19.27
C LEU A 379 5.73 -13.91 -20.25
N LEU A 380 5.90 -14.62 -21.38
CA LEU A 380 4.85 -14.80 -22.39
C LEU A 380 3.73 -15.75 -21.94
N ALA A 381 4.00 -16.74 -21.08
CA ALA A 381 3.00 -17.76 -20.73
C ALA A 381 1.69 -17.18 -20.13
N PRO A 382 1.73 -16.22 -19.20
CA PRO A 382 0.52 -15.52 -18.73
C PRO A 382 -0.13 -14.63 -19.80
N LEU A 383 0.68 -13.98 -20.66
CA LEU A 383 0.19 -13.12 -21.74
C LEU A 383 -0.58 -13.93 -22.79
N ILE A 384 -0.11 -15.14 -23.12
CA ILE A 384 -0.79 -16.06 -24.02
C ILE A 384 -2.17 -16.43 -23.48
N THR A 385 -2.33 -16.56 -22.16
CA THR A 385 -3.63 -16.83 -21.53
C THR A 385 -4.60 -15.65 -21.74
N ILE A 386 -4.11 -14.42 -21.62
CA ILE A 386 -4.89 -13.19 -21.90
C ILE A 386 -5.25 -13.10 -23.40
N ILE A 387 -4.29 -13.32 -24.29
CA ILE A 387 -4.49 -13.24 -25.75
C ILE A 387 -5.48 -14.31 -26.22
N LYS A 388 -5.34 -15.55 -25.72
CA LYS A 388 -6.28 -16.64 -26.03
C LYS A 388 -7.70 -16.27 -25.66
N TYR A 389 -7.90 -15.56 -24.56
CA TYR A 389 -9.21 -15.07 -24.14
C TYR A 389 -9.73 -13.96 -25.07
N LEU A 390 -8.93 -12.93 -25.35
CA LEU A 390 -9.30 -11.83 -26.25
C LEU A 390 -9.63 -12.32 -27.67
N THR A 391 -8.98 -13.39 -28.12
CA THR A 391 -9.18 -13.96 -29.46
C THR A 391 -10.34 -14.96 -29.51
N HIS A 392 -10.71 -15.58 -28.38
CA HIS A 392 -11.84 -16.52 -28.33
C HIS A 392 -13.21 -15.84 -28.24
N ASP A 393 -13.27 -14.54 -27.93
CA ASP A 393 -14.50 -13.74 -28.01
C ASP A 393 -15.09 -13.69 -29.44
N ASP A 394 -14.30 -14.03 -30.49
CA ASP A 394 -14.78 -14.08 -31.87
C ASP A 394 -15.38 -15.44 -32.30
N LYS A 395 -15.24 -16.52 -31.51
CA LYS A 395 -15.54 -17.90 -32.01
C LYS A 395 -16.44 -18.78 -31.13
N GLN A 396 -17.35 -18.20 -30.33
CA GLN A 396 -18.41 -19.00 -29.68
C GLN A 396 -19.79 -18.35 -29.77
N CYS A 397 -20.43 -18.55 -30.92
CA CYS A 397 -21.88 -18.74 -31.02
C CYS A 397 -22.14 -20.05 -31.79
N PRO A 398 -22.34 -21.19 -31.11
CA PRO A 398 -23.17 -22.25 -31.64
C PRO A 398 -24.61 -21.96 -31.19
N GLY A 399 -25.42 -21.45 -32.12
CA GLY A 399 -26.87 -21.51 -31.98
C GLY A 399 -27.34 -22.97 -32.02
N ILE A 400 -28.33 -23.30 -31.19
CA ILE A 400 -29.21 -24.49 -31.13
C ILE A 400 -29.90 -24.35 -29.75
N LEU A 401 -31.22 -24.41 -29.53
CA LEU A 401 -32.40 -24.54 -30.35
C LEU A 401 -33.55 -23.93 -29.53
N THR A 402 -34.51 -23.32 -30.22
CA THR A 402 -35.84 -22.98 -29.69
C THR A 402 -36.53 -24.19 -29.05
N SER A 403 -36.96 -24.08 -27.79
CA SER A 403 -38.16 -24.77 -27.30
C SER A 403 -39.00 -23.81 -26.47
N ARG A 404 -40.30 -23.87 -26.77
CA ARG A 404 -41.41 -23.03 -26.36
C ARG A 404 -42.20 -23.77 -25.26
N SER A 405 -42.82 -22.97 -24.39
CA SER A 405 -43.78 -23.32 -23.31
C SER A 405 -43.14 -24.01 -22.08
N ASP A 406 -43.38 -23.57 -20.84
CA ASP A 406 -44.70 -23.35 -20.27
C ASP A 406 -44.86 -22.07 -19.44
N ASN A 407 -46.05 -21.48 -19.61
CA ASN A 407 -46.63 -20.49 -18.72
C ASN A 407 -47.04 -21.18 -17.41
N THR A 408 -46.51 -20.72 -16.28
CA THR A 408 -47.18 -20.91 -14.99
C THR A 408 -47.23 -19.60 -14.24
N ILE A 409 -48.37 -18.93 -14.39
CA ILE A 409 -48.89 -17.91 -13.50
C ILE A 409 -49.03 -18.56 -12.11
N CYS A 410 -48.35 -18.02 -11.10
CA CYS A 410 -48.79 -18.20 -9.71
C CYS A 410 -48.39 -17.03 -8.80
N ARG A 411 -49.34 -16.10 -8.71
CA ARG A 411 -49.93 -15.59 -7.46
C ARG A 411 -48.97 -15.05 -6.39
N SER A 412 -48.87 -13.73 -6.38
CA SER A 412 -48.59 -12.90 -5.20
C SER A 412 -49.42 -13.35 -4.00
N SER A 413 -48.78 -14.02 -3.03
CA SER A 413 -49.28 -14.16 -1.66
C SER A 413 -48.58 -13.13 -0.79
N HIS A 414 -49.33 -12.07 -0.46
CA HIS A 414 -49.13 -11.30 0.76
C HIS A 414 -49.08 -12.28 1.95
N PHE A 415 -47.94 -12.38 2.61
CA PHE A 415 -47.86 -12.97 3.94
C PHE A 415 -47.28 -11.92 4.89
N GLY A 416 -48.17 -11.31 5.66
CA GLY A 416 -47.80 -10.40 6.73
C GLY A 416 -47.09 -11.16 7.83
N LEU A 417 -45.88 -10.69 8.19
CA LEU A 417 -45.31 -10.92 9.51
C LEU A 417 -45.33 -9.60 10.28
N THR A 418 -46.34 -9.48 11.11
CA THR A 418 -46.29 -9.02 12.50
C THR A 418 -45.12 -8.09 12.86
N THR A 419 -45.38 -6.79 12.71
CA THR A 419 -44.75 -5.70 13.45
C THR A 419 -44.87 -5.93 14.96
N SER A 420 -43.74 -6.21 15.60
CA SER A 420 -43.52 -6.06 17.04
C SER A 420 -43.56 -4.56 17.41
N PRO A 421 -44.13 -4.18 18.57
CA PRO A 421 -44.60 -2.83 18.83
C PRO A 421 -43.45 -1.83 19.00
N PHE A 422 -43.68 -0.67 18.39
CA PHE A 422 -43.00 0.60 18.62
C PHE A 422 -42.62 0.81 20.09
N THR A 423 -41.32 0.78 20.38
CA THR A 423 -40.75 1.67 21.38
C THR A 423 -40.43 2.99 20.69
N HIS A 424 -41.00 4.07 21.20
CA HIS A 424 -40.74 5.45 20.79
C HIS A 424 -39.21 5.71 20.81
N GLU A 425 -38.53 5.59 19.65
CA GLU A 425 -37.16 6.06 19.50
C GLU A 425 -37.19 7.60 19.49
N SER A 426 -36.82 8.20 20.61
CA SER A 426 -36.27 9.58 20.64
C SER A 426 -35.29 9.72 19.47
N PRO A 427 -35.27 10.85 18.72
CA PRO A 427 -34.29 11.04 17.66
C PRO A 427 -32.89 10.83 18.24
N ARG A 428 -32.17 9.82 17.75
CA ARG A 428 -30.80 9.51 18.20
C ARG A 428 -29.98 10.80 18.09
N ARG A 429 -29.39 11.25 19.20
CA ARG A 429 -28.44 12.37 19.15
C ARG A 429 -27.28 11.95 18.25
N ARG A 430 -26.90 12.79 17.28
CA ARG A 430 -25.81 12.47 16.33
C ARG A 430 -24.51 12.09 17.06
N ASP A 431 -24.24 12.70 18.22
CA ASP A 431 -23.09 12.41 19.09
C ASP A 431 -23.24 11.13 19.96
N ASP A 432 -24.05 10.13 19.56
CA ASP A 432 -24.21 8.90 20.34
C ASP A 432 -22.87 8.15 20.42
N PRO A 433 -22.38 7.72 21.60
CA PRO A 433 -21.22 6.85 21.73
C PRO A 433 -21.26 5.56 20.88
N ASN A 434 -22.44 5.14 20.45
CA ASN A 434 -22.62 3.96 19.61
C ASN A 434 -22.55 4.25 18.10
N SER A 435 -22.48 5.53 17.71
CA SER A 435 -22.41 5.97 16.31
C SER A 435 -21.21 5.38 15.58
N ASP A 436 -21.40 5.16 14.29
CA ASP A 436 -20.40 4.60 13.39
C ASP A 436 -19.99 5.60 12.31
N TRP A 437 -19.02 5.25 11.46
CA TRP A 437 -18.66 6.07 10.31
C TRP A 437 -19.82 6.31 9.34
N ASP A 438 -20.83 5.44 9.36
CA ASP A 438 -22.08 5.64 8.61
C ASP A 438 -22.85 6.89 9.07
N ASP A 439 -22.63 7.34 10.32
CA ASP A 439 -23.23 8.56 10.87
C ASP A 439 -22.37 9.83 10.60
N TYR A 440 -21.09 9.66 10.21
CA TYR A 440 -20.10 10.74 10.01
C TYR A 440 -19.41 10.66 8.64
N THR A 441 -20.20 10.46 7.59
CA THR A 441 -19.68 10.21 6.24
C THR A 441 -18.91 11.40 5.67
N GLN A 442 -19.28 12.65 6.02
CA GLN A 442 -18.55 13.84 5.54
C GLN A 442 -17.20 13.96 6.22
N THR A 443 -17.15 13.74 7.54
CA THR A 443 -15.89 13.73 8.31
C THR A 443 -14.94 12.64 7.82
N LEU A 444 -15.44 11.42 7.57
CA LEU A 444 -14.62 10.34 7.02
C LEU A 444 -14.10 10.69 5.61
N GLY A 445 -14.96 11.24 4.75
CA GLY A 445 -14.58 11.69 3.42
C GLY A 445 -13.48 12.76 3.46
N ALA A 446 -13.60 13.74 4.36
CA ALA A 446 -12.60 14.79 4.56
C ALA A 446 -11.25 14.21 5.02
N ALA A 447 -11.27 13.25 5.95
CA ALA A 447 -10.05 12.58 6.42
C ALA A 447 -9.35 11.77 5.31
N ILE A 448 -10.12 11.05 4.48
CA ILE A 448 -9.58 10.28 3.35
C ILE A 448 -8.99 11.23 2.28
N ILE A 449 -9.70 12.31 1.94
CA ILE A 449 -9.19 13.33 0.99
C ILE A 449 -7.92 13.97 1.53
N TYR A 450 -7.89 14.36 2.80
CA TYR A 450 -6.69 14.90 3.43
C TYR A 450 -5.51 13.93 3.30
N PHE A 451 -5.70 12.65 3.62
CA PHE A 451 -4.64 11.64 3.50
C PHE A 451 -4.11 11.48 2.08
N MET A 452 -5.02 11.46 1.08
CA MET A 452 -4.65 11.40 -0.33
C MET A 452 -3.87 12.63 -0.78
N VAL A 453 -4.33 13.84 -0.46
CA VAL A 453 -3.66 15.08 -0.86
C VAL A 453 -2.30 15.20 -0.17
N VAL A 454 -2.20 14.87 1.13
CA VAL A 454 -0.91 14.84 1.84
C VAL A 454 0.07 13.89 1.17
N SER A 455 -0.37 12.72 0.74
CA SER A 455 0.48 11.74 0.06
C SER A 455 0.97 12.25 -1.31
N VAL A 456 0.11 12.96 -2.04
CA VAL A 456 0.50 13.63 -3.31
C VAL A 456 1.45 14.78 -3.06
N VAL A 457 1.19 15.64 -2.07
CA VAL A 457 2.09 16.74 -1.69
C VAL A 457 3.44 16.21 -1.24
N MET A 458 3.47 15.12 -0.46
CA MET A 458 4.68 14.41 -0.10
C MET A 458 5.49 13.98 -1.32
N LEU A 459 4.83 13.32 -2.26
CA LEU A 459 5.46 12.87 -3.49
C LEU A 459 6.01 14.06 -4.28
N LEU A 460 5.23 15.13 -4.43
CA LEU A 460 5.65 16.34 -5.13
C LEU A 460 6.84 17.02 -4.44
N LEU A 461 6.84 17.12 -3.11
CA LEU A 461 7.98 17.68 -2.36
C LEU A 461 9.24 16.86 -2.59
N VAL A 462 9.14 15.52 -2.61
CA VAL A 462 10.27 14.64 -2.91
C VAL A 462 10.74 14.78 -4.38
N LEU A 463 9.82 14.91 -5.33
CA LEU A 463 10.14 15.01 -6.76
C LEU A 463 10.71 16.39 -7.14
N LEU A 464 10.13 17.46 -6.61
CA LEU A 464 10.48 18.87 -6.92
C LEU A 464 11.59 19.42 -6.02
N TYR A 465 12.16 18.60 -5.14
CA TYR A 465 13.28 19.03 -4.29
C TYR A 465 14.50 19.37 -5.16
N ASP A 466 14.81 20.66 -5.24
CA ASP A 466 15.91 21.29 -5.98
C ASP A 466 17.27 21.12 -5.25
N GLY A 467 17.42 20.02 -4.51
CA GLY A 467 18.73 19.66 -3.98
C GLY A 467 19.59 19.12 -5.12
N THR A 468 20.85 19.55 -5.14
CA THR A 468 21.93 19.01 -6.00
C THR A 468 22.15 17.50 -5.84
N THR A 469 21.37 16.82 -5.00
CA THR A 469 21.45 15.37 -4.76
C THR A 469 20.35 14.64 -5.55
N PRO A 470 20.70 13.71 -6.46
CA PRO A 470 19.72 12.92 -7.23
C PRO A 470 18.97 11.88 -6.37
N ASN A 471 19.35 11.73 -5.10
CA ASN A 471 18.99 10.59 -4.28
C ASN A 471 17.63 10.75 -3.55
N ILE A 472 16.62 10.02 -4.04
CA ILE A 472 15.24 10.02 -3.49
C ILE A 472 15.19 9.72 -1.99
N LEU A 473 16.06 8.84 -1.48
CA LEU A 473 16.06 8.48 -0.06
C LEU A 473 16.59 9.61 0.84
N ILE A 474 17.54 10.40 0.33
CA ILE A 474 18.02 11.62 1.00
C ILE A 474 16.92 12.68 0.98
N ARG A 475 16.21 12.83 -0.14
CA ARG A 475 15.04 13.72 -0.24
C ARG A 475 13.93 13.31 0.74
N LEU A 476 13.65 12.01 0.86
CA LEU A 476 12.68 11.48 1.81
C LEU A 476 13.12 11.73 3.26
N LYS A 477 14.40 11.52 3.57
CA LYS A 477 14.99 11.87 4.87
C LYS A 477 14.87 13.37 5.14
N SER A 478 15.04 14.23 4.15
CA SER A 478 14.91 15.69 4.33
C SER A 478 13.47 16.10 4.67
N HIS A 479 12.47 15.32 4.23
CA HIS A 479 11.05 15.63 4.40
C HIS A 479 10.32 14.75 5.43
N TYR A 480 11.02 13.94 6.23
CA TYR A 480 10.37 13.08 7.23
C TYR A 480 9.51 13.86 8.24
N SER A 481 9.96 15.06 8.63
CA SER A 481 9.26 15.96 9.54
C SER A 481 7.87 16.33 9.02
N PHE A 482 7.73 16.62 7.72
CA PHE A 482 6.41 16.87 7.11
C PHE A 482 5.48 15.67 7.27
N GLY A 483 6.00 14.44 7.22
CA GLY A 483 5.20 13.21 7.31
C GLY A 483 4.67 12.99 8.71
N VAL A 484 5.54 13.20 9.70
CA VAL A 484 5.15 13.18 11.11
C VAL A 484 4.10 14.25 11.38
N MET A 485 4.31 15.48 10.90
CA MET A 485 3.35 16.58 11.07
C MET A 485 2.01 16.29 10.42
N ALA A 486 2.02 15.73 9.21
CA ALA A 486 0.80 15.43 8.49
C ALA A 486 0.00 14.31 9.16
N LEU A 487 0.67 13.29 9.73
CA LEU A 487 0.03 12.21 10.50
C LEU A 487 -0.61 12.74 11.79
N ILE A 488 0.09 13.61 12.52
CA ILE A 488 -0.47 14.20 13.75
C ILE A 488 -1.67 15.11 13.42
N SER A 489 -1.60 15.84 12.30
CA SER A 489 -2.66 16.73 11.83
C SER A 489 -3.96 16.00 11.46
N ILE A 490 -3.93 14.67 11.22
CA ILE A 490 -5.15 13.87 10.99
C ILE A 490 -6.14 14.02 12.16
N TRP A 491 -5.63 14.01 13.39
CA TRP A 491 -6.47 14.19 14.58
C TRP A 491 -7.18 15.54 14.55
N ALA A 492 -6.45 16.60 14.18
CA ALA A 492 -6.98 17.95 14.08
C ALA A 492 -8.01 18.08 12.95
N VAL A 493 -7.74 17.52 11.77
CA VAL A 493 -8.69 17.51 10.64
C VAL A 493 -10.01 16.82 11.04
N ILE A 494 -9.94 15.71 11.77
CA ILE A 494 -11.14 14.96 12.20
C ILE A 494 -11.93 15.74 13.25
N ILE A 495 -11.30 16.35 14.26
CA ILE A 495 -12.04 17.09 15.30
C ILE A 495 -12.75 18.33 14.71
N PHE A 496 -12.09 19.07 13.81
CA PHE A 496 -12.69 20.23 13.15
C PHE A 496 -13.81 19.80 12.19
N SER A 497 -13.60 18.74 11.41
CA SER A 497 -14.63 18.20 10.51
C SER A 497 -15.85 17.69 11.28
N LEU A 498 -15.63 16.97 12.38
CA LEU A 498 -16.69 16.49 13.26
C LEU A 498 -17.48 17.67 13.86
N THR A 499 -16.79 18.75 14.22
CA THR A 499 -17.43 19.96 14.75
C THR A 499 -18.30 20.64 13.69
N ILE A 500 -17.84 20.71 12.43
CA ILE A 500 -18.63 21.25 11.30
C ILE A 500 -19.89 20.41 11.08
N GLU A 501 -19.75 19.08 11.01
CA GLU A 501 -20.86 18.16 10.70
C GLU A 501 -21.93 18.12 11.82
N LEU A 502 -21.51 18.27 13.08
CA LEU A 502 -22.40 18.24 14.25
C LEU A 502 -23.05 19.60 14.54
N ASP A 503 -22.25 20.67 14.67
CA ASP A 503 -22.73 21.96 15.14
C ASP A 503 -23.33 22.82 14.02
N LEU A 504 -22.80 22.73 12.80
CA LEU A 504 -23.28 23.50 11.65
C LEU A 504 -24.24 22.69 10.76
N SER A 505 -24.89 21.68 11.35
CA SER A 505 -25.82 20.79 10.64
C SER A 505 -27.05 21.50 10.03
N SER A 506 -27.38 22.71 10.49
CA SER A 506 -28.45 23.56 9.96
C SER A 506 -28.08 24.38 8.73
N ILE A 507 -26.78 24.47 8.41
CA ILE A 507 -26.26 25.26 7.29
C ILE A 507 -26.34 24.46 5.98
N PRO A 508 -26.55 25.11 4.81
CA PRO A 508 -26.55 24.43 3.52
C PRO A 508 -25.30 23.55 3.29
N LEU A 509 -25.53 22.35 2.73
CA LEU A 509 -24.51 21.33 2.46
C LEU A 509 -23.30 21.84 1.66
N TRP A 510 -23.49 22.77 0.73
CA TRP A 510 -22.38 23.33 -0.06
C TRP A 510 -21.42 24.16 0.81
N VAL A 511 -21.94 24.91 1.79
CA VAL A 511 -21.11 25.68 2.74
C VAL A 511 -20.37 24.74 3.69
N GLN A 512 -21.00 23.66 4.16
CA GLN A 512 -20.31 22.62 4.94
C GLN A 512 -19.13 22.04 4.16
N LYS A 513 -19.35 21.66 2.88
CA LYS A 513 -18.28 21.15 2.01
C LYS A 513 -17.15 22.17 1.81
N PHE A 514 -17.48 23.45 1.65
CA PHE A 514 -16.48 24.51 1.56
C PHE A 514 -15.65 24.64 2.84
N LEU A 515 -16.30 24.58 4.01
CA LEU A 515 -15.62 24.58 5.32
C LEU A 515 -14.72 23.35 5.50
N HIS A 516 -15.15 22.16 5.08
CA HIS A 516 -14.30 20.97 5.09
C HIS A 516 -13.09 21.12 4.17
N LEU A 517 -13.26 21.69 2.97
CA LEU A 517 -12.14 21.95 2.06
C LEU A 517 -11.16 22.97 2.64
N GLY A 518 -11.67 24.05 3.25
CA GLY A 518 -10.85 25.04 3.95
C GLY A 518 -10.07 24.43 5.12
N ASN A 519 -10.70 23.55 5.90
CA ASN A 519 -10.06 22.81 6.99
C ASN A 519 -8.91 21.93 6.47
N ILE A 520 -9.14 21.18 5.38
CA ILE A 520 -8.11 20.35 4.73
C ILE A 520 -6.94 21.23 4.26
N ALA A 521 -7.22 22.32 3.53
CA ALA A 521 -6.19 23.23 3.03
C ALA A 521 -5.37 23.86 4.16
N PHE A 522 -6.01 24.28 5.26
CA PHE A 522 -5.35 24.85 6.42
C PHE A 522 -4.31 23.89 7.03
N PHE A 523 -4.70 22.64 7.28
CA PHE A 523 -3.79 21.66 7.89
C PHE A 523 -2.69 21.18 6.94
N ILE A 524 -2.95 21.13 5.62
CA ILE A 524 -1.91 20.83 4.63
C ILE A 524 -0.88 21.97 4.57
N CYS A 525 -1.34 23.22 4.43
CA CYS A 525 -0.45 24.38 4.40
C CYS A 525 0.35 24.48 5.71
N GLY A 526 -0.31 24.26 6.85
CA GLY A 526 0.36 24.18 8.15
C GLY A 526 1.44 23.10 8.15
N ALA A 527 1.13 21.88 7.75
CA ALA A 527 2.12 20.81 7.71
C ALA A 527 3.30 21.14 6.77
N VAL A 528 3.09 21.76 5.61
CA VAL A 528 4.17 22.17 4.69
C VAL A 528 5.03 23.28 5.31
N ILE A 529 4.42 24.29 5.92
CA ILE A 529 5.13 25.44 6.52
C ILE A 529 5.95 25.00 7.73
N PHE A 530 5.35 24.20 8.63
CA PHE A 530 5.98 23.78 9.89
C PHE A 530 6.85 22.51 9.74
N GLY A 531 6.63 21.72 8.69
CA GLY A 531 7.41 20.53 8.38
C GLY A 531 8.52 20.77 7.33
N GLY A 532 8.54 21.96 6.72
CA GLY A 532 9.54 22.37 5.75
C GLY A 532 10.80 22.96 6.40
N PRO A 533 11.90 23.09 5.64
CA PRO A 533 13.18 23.59 6.14
C PRO A 533 13.18 25.08 6.52
N LEU A 534 12.15 25.83 6.11
CA LEU A 534 12.04 27.28 6.29
C LEU A 534 11.85 27.70 7.76
N LEU A 535 11.27 26.85 8.60
CA LEU A 535 10.84 27.21 9.94
C LEU A 535 11.09 26.04 10.89
N SER A 536 12.19 26.10 11.66
CA SER A 536 12.55 25.13 12.71
C SER A 536 11.63 25.20 13.94
N PHE A 537 10.31 25.17 13.74
CA PHE A 537 9.34 25.10 14.81
C PHE A 537 9.13 23.65 15.24
N THR A 538 9.05 23.44 16.55
CA THR A 538 8.79 22.11 17.09
C THR A 538 7.35 21.69 16.80
N PRO A 539 7.09 20.39 16.52
CA PRO A 539 5.76 19.86 16.21
C PRO A 539 4.71 20.24 17.28
N TYR A 540 5.14 20.39 18.53
CA TYR A 540 4.32 20.79 19.65
C TYR A 540 3.70 22.18 19.49
N MET A 541 4.42 23.15 18.90
CA MET A 541 3.93 24.52 18.75
C MET A 541 2.75 24.61 17.78
N PHE A 542 2.78 23.83 16.70
CA PHE A 542 1.66 23.78 15.77
C PHE A 542 0.41 23.17 16.41
N LEU A 543 0.58 22.06 17.15
CA LEU A 543 -0.54 21.44 17.86
C LEU A 543 -1.10 22.33 18.98
N THR A 544 -0.25 23.03 19.72
CA THR A 544 -0.73 23.96 20.75
C THR A 544 -1.51 25.10 20.11
N CYS A 545 -1.05 25.66 18.99
CA CYS A 545 -1.79 26.67 18.25
C CYS A 545 -3.15 26.14 17.75
N ALA A 546 -3.19 24.94 17.16
CA ALA A 546 -4.43 24.32 16.71
C ALA A 546 -5.39 24.02 17.87
N ALA A 547 -4.87 23.55 19.01
CA ALA A 547 -5.65 23.28 20.22
C ALA A 547 -6.20 24.57 20.83
N VAL A 548 -5.38 25.63 20.93
CA VAL A 548 -5.81 26.95 21.40
C VAL A 548 -6.89 27.51 20.49
N PHE A 549 -6.69 27.44 19.16
CA PHE A 549 -7.69 27.87 18.19
C PHE A 549 -9.01 27.10 18.32
N TYR A 550 -8.95 25.78 18.51
CA TYR A 550 -10.15 24.96 18.77
C TYR A 550 -10.87 25.38 20.05
N ILE A 551 -10.12 25.61 21.15
CA ILE A 551 -10.69 26.08 22.42
C ILE A 551 -11.36 27.45 22.25
N LEU A 552 -10.70 28.39 21.57
CA LEU A 552 -11.25 29.71 21.28
C LEU A 552 -12.53 29.62 20.44
N CYS A 553 -12.55 28.79 19.40
CA CYS A 553 -13.74 28.54 18.60
C CYS A 553 -14.88 27.92 19.44
N ALA A 554 -14.56 26.97 20.32
CA ALA A 554 -15.54 26.36 21.21
C ALA A 554 -16.13 27.37 22.21
N VAL A 555 -15.31 28.28 22.74
CA VAL A 555 -15.75 29.37 23.62
C VAL A 555 -16.59 30.39 22.85
N PHE A 556 -16.14 30.82 21.68
CA PHE A 556 -16.85 31.78 20.83
C PHE A 556 -18.22 31.25 20.38
N TYR A 557 -18.28 30.00 19.94
CA TYR A 557 -19.54 29.33 19.58
C TYR A 557 -20.54 29.31 20.75
N ARG A 558 -20.06 29.17 21.99
CA ARG A 558 -20.92 29.27 23.17
C ARG A 558 -21.45 30.69 23.38
N ILE A 559 -20.60 31.71 23.22
CA ILE A 559 -20.95 33.13 23.40
C ILE A 559 -21.96 33.57 22.33
N MET A 560 -21.66 33.32 21.05
CA MET A 560 -22.56 33.63 19.94
C MET A 560 -23.84 32.79 19.96
N GLY A 561 -23.75 31.55 20.43
CA GLY A 561 -24.92 30.72 20.64
C GLY A 561 -25.84 31.24 21.75
N SER A 562 -25.39 32.10 22.67
CA SER A 562 -26.29 32.68 23.68
C SER A 562 -27.02 33.95 23.22
N THR A 563 -26.70 34.47 22.03
CA THR A 563 -27.23 35.72 21.49
C THR A 563 -28.24 35.54 20.35
N PHE A 564 -28.54 34.30 19.95
CA PHE A 564 -29.57 33.93 18.97
C PHE A 564 -30.57 32.92 19.54
#